data_AF-A0A8H7SKY6-F1
#
_entry.id   AF-A0A8H7SKY6-F1
#
_cell.length_a   1.000
_cell.length_b   1.000
_cell.length_c   1.000
_cell.angle_alpha   90.00
_cell.angle_beta   90.00
_cell.angle_gamma   90.00
#
_symmetry.space_group_name_H-M   'P 1'
#
loop_
_entity.id
_entity.type
_entity.pdbx_description
1 polymer ?
#
loop_
_entity_poly.entity_id
_entity_poly.type
_entity_poly.pdbx_seq_one_letter_code
_entity_poly.pdbx_strand_id
1 'polypeptide(L)'
;MDNITEEQEALEEQQDLAATQHHFEQIISCKKTYTQPQPLTQPKDLTDYFIYYFGKLLSYTNKKRPRPSGYWQYVLGVYKNLFLAFYFNWVVIFTSPLSSLAFIFTYPIISVLLFAFEIGLKIFMDYLGGTQLAKRISLDYGNGFGIINWGASHLLLSEKSCNLIRSTLTALGAEDPSTLQPVEDHRHRTFDVSIAQTMTILSSLVYERHDEKVTEAHKISLEYKKANKRKLTLEQVTLEMKKLIWDSERPIRKIARSYGLEFSGVTELKSLGGPFCGLFWSMDPARPFIIVVFKGTTPTNYSEFLVDATLQRTDARSYLFGSAHEGFYNSLFPTHSDNSDSSDPYYAIRCAVRDKAIQIQSKSDHHKKRVPVWIAGHSLGAAMGTLLFARWLKCPEDIGPCCQVRDAYVIGLPAVGDNDFASMFASYSNSPLSRTSTLWRIINKSDIICRIPPGYNNMTIGHYVPQTDFFNYAHVGHAVQITYSILDPNPLNIYPSSHQTNLKVDVVVSDSNVPKDRQRQVQELKESHKAFTPEIDEYAWWIRPWIKRVVNPIPILESLYPFFIRDHIPIDYFEGLERARAYYKAQDMCKQD
;
A
#
# COMPACT_ATOMS: atom_id res chain seq x y z
N MET A 1 -11.62 -11.69 37.79
CA MET A 1 -10.28 -11.44 37.21
C MET A 1 -10.38 -10.52 35.99
N ASP A 2 -11.56 -9.93 35.73
CA ASP A 2 -11.87 -9.20 34.50
C ASP A 2 -11.60 -7.67 34.57
N ASN A 3 -11.52 -7.08 35.77
CA ASN A 3 -11.26 -5.64 35.95
C ASN A 3 -9.79 -5.22 35.72
N ILE A 4 -8.83 -6.15 35.78
CA ILE A 4 -7.39 -5.82 35.60
C ILE A 4 -7.06 -5.67 34.11
N THR A 5 -7.82 -6.34 33.23
CA THR A 5 -7.69 -6.25 31.77
C THR A 5 -8.22 -4.94 31.20
N GLU A 6 -9.33 -4.40 31.71
CA GLU A 6 -9.87 -3.11 31.23
C GLU A 6 -9.00 -1.92 31.63
N GLU A 7 -8.42 -1.94 32.84
CA GLU A 7 -7.54 -0.86 33.32
C GLU A 7 -6.17 -0.88 32.62
N GLN A 8 -5.65 -2.07 32.28
CA GLN A 8 -4.46 -2.22 31.43
C GLN A 8 -4.74 -1.86 29.96
N GLU A 9 -5.90 -2.23 29.41
CA GLU A 9 -6.31 -1.78 28.06
C GLU A 9 -6.48 -0.25 28.01
N ALA A 10 -7.03 0.38 29.05
CA ALA A 10 -7.18 1.84 29.12
C ALA A 10 -5.84 2.58 29.26
N LEU A 11 -4.86 1.97 29.96
CA LEU A 11 -3.51 2.53 30.10
C LEU A 11 -2.68 2.37 28.81
N GLU A 12 -2.83 1.24 28.11
CA GLU A 12 -2.27 1.05 26.76
C GLU A 12 -2.94 1.97 25.73
N GLU A 13 -4.26 2.16 25.82
CA GLU A 13 -5.03 3.11 25.01
C GLU A 13 -4.48 4.54 25.17
N GLN A 14 -4.06 4.94 26.39
CA GLN A 14 -3.38 6.23 26.62
C GLN A 14 -1.95 6.31 26.06
N GLN A 15 -1.22 5.19 25.92
CA GLN A 15 0.18 5.18 25.45
C GLN A 15 0.32 5.03 23.92
N ASP A 16 -0.61 4.36 23.25
CA ASP A 16 -0.70 4.27 21.77
C ASP A 16 -1.38 5.49 21.13
N LEU A 17 -1.80 6.44 21.97
CA LEU A 17 -2.44 7.67 21.56
C LEU A 17 -1.53 8.57 20.71
N ALA A 18 -0.20 8.45 20.74
CA ALA A 18 0.72 9.37 20.03
C ALA A 18 0.73 9.17 18.50
N ALA A 19 0.79 7.92 18.02
CA ALA A 19 0.68 7.64 16.58
C ALA A 19 -0.76 7.93 16.09
N THR A 20 -1.75 7.57 16.90
CA THR A 20 -3.15 7.94 16.70
C THR A 20 -3.38 9.46 16.74
N GLN A 21 -2.57 10.22 17.49
CA GLN A 21 -2.65 11.67 17.60
C GLN A 21 -2.16 12.34 16.32
N HIS A 22 -1.07 11.86 15.71
CA HIS A 22 -0.63 12.35 14.39
C HIS A 22 -1.65 12.03 13.30
N HIS A 23 -2.20 10.81 13.32
CA HIS A 23 -3.27 10.40 12.41
C HIS A 23 -4.51 11.31 12.57
N PHE A 24 -4.87 11.60 13.82
CA PHE A 24 -5.95 12.51 14.17
C PHE A 24 -5.68 13.96 13.74
N GLU A 25 -4.49 14.50 14.02
CA GLU A 25 -4.06 15.84 13.63
C GLU A 25 -4.06 16.00 12.11
N GLN A 26 -3.73 14.95 11.37
CA GLN A 26 -3.88 14.94 9.92
C GLN A 26 -5.35 14.97 9.49
N ILE A 27 -6.23 14.16 10.08
CA ILE A 27 -7.66 14.18 9.73
C ILE A 27 -8.28 15.55 10.03
N ILE A 28 -7.86 16.21 11.11
CA ILE A 28 -8.30 17.58 11.44
C ILE A 28 -7.70 18.63 10.49
N SER A 29 -6.39 18.56 10.25
CA SER A 29 -5.63 19.50 9.42
C SER A 29 -5.87 19.31 7.93
N CYS A 30 -6.48 18.19 7.51
CA CYS A 30 -7.06 17.98 6.20
C CYS A 30 -8.10 19.08 5.95
N LYS A 31 -7.59 20.19 5.41
CA LYS A 31 -8.36 21.30 4.86
C LYS A 31 -8.99 20.83 3.56
N LYS A 32 -9.98 19.93 3.63
CA LYS A 32 -11.08 20.02 2.67
C LYS A 32 -11.90 21.23 3.10
N THR A 33 -11.34 22.42 2.84
CA THR A 33 -11.99 23.69 3.09
C THR A 33 -13.28 23.67 2.28
N TYR A 34 -14.41 23.51 2.95
CA TYR A 34 -15.63 24.20 2.53
C TYR A 34 -15.38 25.68 2.79
N THR A 35 -14.48 26.29 2.01
CA THR A 35 -14.47 27.73 1.91
C THR A 35 -15.79 28.04 1.23
N GLN A 36 -16.65 28.82 1.88
CA GLN A 36 -17.51 29.68 1.08
C GLN A 36 -16.59 30.36 0.07
N PRO A 37 -16.89 30.30 -1.24
CA PRO A 37 -15.98 30.82 -2.24
C PRO A 37 -15.75 32.30 -1.91
N GLN A 38 -14.48 32.66 -1.68
CA GLN A 38 -14.09 34.06 -1.82
C GLN A 38 -14.54 34.50 -3.23
N PRO A 39 -15.01 35.74 -3.39
CA PRO A 39 -15.34 36.26 -4.70
C PRO A 39 -14.15 36.04 -5.63
N LEU A 40 -14.38 35.34 -6.75
CA LEU A 40 -13.37 35.00 -7.74
C LEU A 40 -12.54 36.23 -8.08
N THR A 41 -11.28 36.23 -7.69
CA THR A 41 -10.29 37.22 -8.12
C THR A 41 -10.18 37.17 -9.65
N GLN A 42 -10.04 38.34 -10.27
CA GLN A 42 -9.94 38.46 -11.74
C GLN A 42 -8.80 37.58 -12.29
N PRO A 43 -9.04 36.87 -13.42
CA PRO A 43 -8.05 35.96 -14.02
C PRO A 43 -6.79 36.75 -14.42
N LYS A 44 -5.62 36.22 -14.09
CA LYS A 44 -4.33 36.88 -14.37
C LYS A 44 -3.69 36.40 -15.67
N ASP A 45 -4.10 35.24 -16.19
CA ASP A 45 -3.59 34.66 -17.43
C ASP A 45 -4.72 34.02 -18.27
N LEU A 46 -4.44 33.74 -19.55
CA LEU A 46 -5.35 33.09 -20.50
C LEU A 46 -5.81 31.72 -20.00
N THR A 47 -4.94 30.97 -19.33
CA THR A 47 -5.29 29.67 -18.75
C THR A 47 -6.34 29.81 -17.64
N ASP A 48 -6.20 30.80 -16.77
CA ASP A 48 -7.19 31.14 -15.75
C ASP A 48 -8.50 31.60 -16.38
N TYR A 49 -8.43 32.30 -17.51
CA TYR A 49 -9.61 32.74 -18.25
C TYR A 49 -10.40 31.55 -18.82
N PHE A 50 -9.73 30.55 -19.39
CA PHE A 50 -10.37 29.34 -19.88
C PHE A 50 -10.98 28.49 -18.75
N ILE A 51 -10.26 28.34 -17.64
CA ILE A 51 -10.75 27.62 -16.44
C ILE A 51 -11.96 28.34 -15.83
N TYR A 52 -11.90 29.68 -15.74
CA TYR A 52 -13.01 30.51 -15.28
C TYR A 52 -14.23 30.36 -16.19
N TYR A 53 -14.05 30.40 -17.50
CA TYR A 53 -15.14 30.31 -18.47
C TYR A 53 -15.80 28.92 -18.46
N PHE A 54 -15.02 27.83 -18.48
CA PHE A 54 -15.54 26.46 -18.38
C PHE A 54 -16.20 26.20 -17.03
N GLY A 55 -15.62 26.69 -15.93
CA GLY A 55 -16.20 26.58 -14.59
C GLY A 55 -17.53 27.33 -14.46
N LYS A 56 -17.67 28.47 -15.15
CA LYS A 56 -18.92 29.24 -15.22
C LYS A 56 -19.97 28.55 -16.08
N LEU A 57 -19.58 27.96 -17.21
CA LEU A 57 -20.47 27.19 -18.10
C LEU A 57 -21.06 25.95 -17.38
N LEU A 58 -20.22 25.21 -16.65
CA LEU A 58 -20.62 24.05 -15.83
C LEU A 58 -21.46 24.43 -14.60
N SER A 59 -21.30 25.66 -14.08
CA SER A 59 -22.09 26.16 -12.94
C SER A 59 -23.50 26.59 -13.32
N TYR A 60 -23.76 26.91 -14.59
CA TYR A 60 -25.06 27.40 -15.05
C TYR A 60 -26.11 26.29 -15.21
N THR A 61 -25.68 25.03 -15.32
CA THR A 61 -26.55 23.88 -15.62
C THR A 61 -26.94 23.03 -14.40
N ASN A 62 -26.39 23.25 -13.21
CA ASN A 62 -26.71 22.44 -12.02
C ASN A 62 -26.65 23.22 -10.70
N LYS A 63 -27.81 23.45 -10.06
CA LYS A 63 -27.95 24.10 -8.72
C LYS A 63 -27.37 23.27 -7.56
N LYS A 64 -26.94 22.03 -7.80
CA LYS A 64 -26.05 21.26 -6.92
C LYS A 64 -24.77 21.03 -7.71
N ARG A 65 -23.70 21.79 -7.46
CA ARG A 65 -22.40 21.54 -8.10
C ARG A 65 -21.96 20.12 -7.73
N PRO A 66 -22.01 19.13 -8.64
CA PRO A 66 -21.38 17.86 -8.39
C PRO A 66 -19.88 18.16 -8.42
N ARG A 67 -19.13 17.76 -7.38
CA ARG A 67 -17.67 17.73 -7.53
C ARG A 67 -17.38 16.82 -8.72
N PRO A 68 -16.50 17.21 -9.66
CA PRO A 68 -16.01 16.27 -10.65
C PRO A 68 -15.44 15.07 -9.88
N SER A 69 -15.91 13.86 -10.20
CA SER A 69 -15.30 12.63 -9.67
C SER A 69 -13.80 12.63 -10.00
N GLY A 70 -12.99 11.88 -9.25
CA GLY A 70 -11.55 11.74 -9.53
C GLY A 70 -11.27 11.41 -11.00
N TYR A 71 -12.19 10.66 -11.64
CA TYR A 71 -12.23 10.42 -13.08
C TYR A 71 -12.17 11.70 -13.94
N TRP A 72 -12.99 12.72 -13.67
CA TRP A 72 -13.00 13.94 -14.48
C TRP A 72 -11.74 14.77 -14.31
N GLN A 73 -11.12 14.75 -13.13
CA GLN A 73 -9.81 15.38 -12.92
C GLN A 73 -8.73 14.67 -13.73
N TYR A 74 -8.75 13.34 -13.75
CA TYR A 74 -7.88 12.53 -14.60
C TYR A 74 -8.08 12.84 -16.09
N VAL A 75 -9.32 12.78 -16.59
CA VAL A 75 -9.65 13.06 -17.99
C VAL A 75 -9.17 14.46 -18.40
N LEU A 76 -9.46 15.48 -17.59
CA LEU A 76 -8.98 16.85 -17.85
C LEU A 76 -7.46 16.94 -17.83
N GLY A 77 -6.80 16.25 -16.88
CA GLY A 77 -5.35 16.14 -16.82
C GLY A 77 -4.76 15.48 -18.07
N VAL A 78 -5.37 14.39 -18.54
CA VAL A 78 -4.93 13.67 -19.75
C VAL A 78 -5.04 14.57 -20.96
N TYR A 79 -6.19 15.22 -21.18
CA TYR A 79 -6.37 16.14 -22.31
C TYR A 79 -5.48 17.38 -22.20
N LYS A 80 -5.25 17.90 -20.99
CA LYS A 80 -4.29 18.99 -20.76
C LYS A 80 -2.88 18.55 -21.13
N ASN A 81 -2.42 17.39 -20.66
CA ASN A 81 -1.09 16.88 -20.94
C ASN A 81 -0.92 16.52 -22.42
N LEU A 82 -1.96 15.97 -23.05
CA LEU A 82 -2.03 15.74 -24.51
C LEU A 82 -1.86 17.05 -25.27
N PHE A 83 -2.62 18.08 -24.89
CA PHE A 83 -2.55 19.40 -25.50
C PHE A 83 -1.15 20.01 -25.32
N LEU A 84 -0.60 19.99 -24.12
CA LEU A 84 0.73 20.54 -23.83
C LEU A 84 1.83 19.76 -24.58
N ALA A 85 1.74 18.44 -24.63
CA ALA A 85 2.69 17.60 -25.36
C ALA A 85 2.70 17.95 -26.86
N PHE A 86 1.54 18.09 -27.49
CA PHE A 86 1.47 18.53 -28.88
C PHE A 86 1.85 19.99 -29.06
N TYR A 87 1.47 20.87 -28.15
CA TYR A 87 1.77 22.30 -28.27
C TYR A 87 3.29 22.55 -28.21
N PHE A 88 3.98 21.94 -27.26
CA PHE A 88 5.43 22.13 -27.07
C PHE A 88 6.29 21.16 -27.90
N ASN A 89 5.76 20.01 -28.31
CA ASN A 89 6.51 18.99 -29.03
C ASN A 89 5.66 18.27 -30.09
N TRP A 90 5.04 19.01 -31.01
CA TRP A 90 4.24 18.42 -32.09
C TRP A 90 5.04 17.48 -32.99
N VAL A 91 6.37 17.66 -33.06
CA VAL A 91 7.28 16.82 -33.85
C VAL A 91 7.38 15.40 -33.28
N VAL A 92 6.93 15.16 -32.04
CA VAL A 92 6.89 13.82 -31.41
C VAL A 92 6.14 12.79 -32.25
N ILE A 93 5.15 13.23 -33.04
CA ILE A 93 4.42 12.38 -34.00
C ILE A 93 5.39 11.73 -35.01
N PHE A 94 6.41 12.47 -35.42
CA PHE A 94 7.39 12.02 -36.41
C PHE A 94 8.63 11.40 -35.77
N THR A 95 9.08 11.90 -34.62
CA THR A 95 10.28 11.39 -33.95
C THR A 95 10.01 10.16 -33.09
N SER A 96 8.78 9.97 -32.61
CA SER A 96 8.38 8.82 -31.79
C SER A 96 6.94 8.41 -32.17
N PRO A 97 6.73 7.89 -33.39
CA PRO A 97 5.39 7.61 -33.92
C PRO A 97 4.64 6.56 -33.09
N LEU A 98 5.33 5.53 -32.60
CA LEU A 98 4.71 4.48 -31.77
C LEU A 98 4.23 5.04 -30.43
N SER A 99 5.04 5.85 -29.75
CA SER A 99 4.67 6.53 -28.51
C SER A 99 3.52 7.49 -28.74
N SER A 100 3.54 8.26 -29.82
CA SER A 100 2.45 9.19 -30.18
C SER A 100 1.14 8.47 -30.48
N LEU A 101 1.18 7.38 -31.25
CA LEU A 101 -0.01 6.55 -31.52
C LEU A 101 -0.52 5.90 -30.24
N ALA A 102 0.37 5.32 -29.43
CA ALA A 102 0.01 4.77 -28.13
C ALA A 102 -0.64 5.84 -27.25
N PHE A 103 -0.10 7.05 -27.23
CA PHE A 103 -0.65 8.16 -26.45
C PHE A 103 -2.04 8.59 -26.97
N ILE A 104 -2.24 8.68 -28.29
CA ILE A 104 -3.52 9.08 -28.90
C ILE A 104 -4.60 8.02 -28.72
N PHE A 105 -4.28 6.72 -28.81
CA PHE A 105 -5.27 5.65 -28.76
C PHE A 105 -5.44 5.05 -27.36
N THR A 106 -4.34 4.76 -26.67
CA THR A 106 -4.36 4.02 -25.40
C THR A 106 -5.03 4.85 -24.31
N TYR A 107 -4.74 6.15 -24.19
CA TYR A 107 -5.34 6.98 -23.15
C TYR A 107 -6.86 7.11 -23.27
N PRO A 108 -7.44 7.48 -24.44
CA PRO A 108 -8.89 7.51 -24.57
C PRO A 108 -9.53 6.14 -24.38
N ILE A 109 -8.94 5.07 -24.92
CA ILE A 109 -9.46 3.71 -24.76
C ILE A 109 -9.47 3.29 -23.30
N ILE A 110 -8.35 3.41 -22.59
CA ILE A 110 -8.26 3.09 -21.16
C ILE A 110 -9.22 3.96 -20.36
N SER A 111 -9.30 5.26 -20.65
CA SER A 111 -10.24 6.16 -19.95
C SER A 111 -11.69 5.73 -20.14
N VAL A 112 -12.10 5.39 -21.36
CA VAL A 112 -13.46 4.90 -21.66
C VAL A 112 -13.72 3.54 -21.00
N LEU A 113 -12.77 2.61 -21.04
CA LEU A 113 -12.89 1.29 -20.40
C LEU A 113 -13.02 1.43 -18.88
N LEU A 114 -12.17 2.26 -18.27
CA LEU A 114 -12.21 2.56 -16.84
C LEU A 114 -13.53 3.22 -16.43
N PHE A 115 -14.04 4.14 -17.25
CA PHE A 115 -15.34 4.77 -17.02
C PHE A 115 -16.50 3.79 -17.12
N ALA A 116 -16.51 2.95 -18.14
CA ALA A 116 -17.52 1.90 -18.31
C ALA A 116 -17.48 0.90 -17.15
N PHE A 117 -16.26 0.53 -16.71
CA PHE A 117 -16.05 -0.31 -15.54
C PHE A 117 -16.55 0.36 -14.26
N GLU A 118 -16.21 1.63 -14.01
CA GLU A 118 -16.70 2.40 -12.85
C GLU A 118 -18.23 2.45 -12.81
N ILE A 119 -18.87 2.77 -13.93
CA ILE A 119 -20.34 2.80 -14.03
C ILE A 119 -20.93 1.41 -13.76
N GLY A 120 -20.41 0.38 -14.43
CA GLY A 120 -20.92 -0.99 -14.28
C GLY A 120 -20.80 -1.49 -12.84
N LEU A 121 -19.67 -1.22 -12.20
CA LEU A 121 -19.41 -1.63 -10.83
C LEU A 121 -20.26 -0.82 -9.84
N LYS A 122 -20.43 0.49 -10.06
CA LYS A 122 -21.33 1.33 -9.24
C LYS A 122 -22.80 0.88 -9.35
N ILE A 123 -23.27 0.57 -10.55
CA ILE A 123 -24.61 -0.02 -10.76
C ILE A 123 -24.72 -1.32 -9.98
N PHE A 124 -23.71 -2.19 -10.07
CA PHE A 124 -23.69 -3.45 -9.35
C PHE A 124 -23.75 -3.27 -7.83
N MET A 125 -22.92 -2.39 -7.28
CA MET A 125 -22.73 -2.25 -5.84
C MET A 125 -23.84 -1.45 -5.16
N ASP A 126 -24.29 -0.35 -5.78
CA ASP A 126 -25.30 0.54 -5.21
C ASP A 126 -26.73 0.12 -5.57
N TYR A 127 -26.96 -0.34 -6.81
CA TYR A 127 -28.33 -0.59 -7.31
C TYR A 127 -28.71 -2.06 -7.33
N LEU A 128 -27.78 -2.98 -7.62
CA LEU A 128 -28.05 -4.43 -7.64
C LEU A 128 -27.81 -5.12 -6.29
N GLY A 129 -27.48 -4.36 -5.26
CA GLY A 129 -27.23 -4.85 -3.90
C GLY A 129 -25.87 -5.54 -3.72
N GLY A 130 -24.89 -5.28 -4.60
CA GLY A 130 -23.56 -5.89 -4.55
C GLY A 130 -22.81 -5.64 -3.23
N THR A 131 -23.02 -4.48 -2.58
CA THR A 131 -22.46 -4.19 -1.24
C THR A 131 -22.94 -5.16 -0.18
N GLN A 132 -24.26 -5.39 -0.11
CA GLN A 132 -24.86 -6.34 0.83
C GLN A 132 -24.43 -7.77 0.48
N LEU A 133 -24.37 -8.11 -0.80
CA LEU A 133 -23.89 -9.41 -1.26
C LEU A 133 -22.45 -9.67 -0.81
N ALA A 134 -21.54 -8.71 -1.04
CA ALA A 134 -20.14 -8.83 -0.64
C ALA A 134 -20.00 -8.96 0.88
N LYS A 135 -20.75 -8.16 1.66
CA LYS A 135 -20.76 -8.26 3.13
C LYS A 135 -21.25 -9.62 3.62
N ARG A 136 -22.29 -10.18 2.99
CA ARG A 136 -22.82 -11.51 3.32
C ARG A 136 -21.86 -12.62 2.96
N ILE A 137 -21.29 -12.60 1.76
CA ILE A 137 -20.29 -13.59 1.35
C ILE A 137 -19.07 -13.54 2.28
N SER A 138 -18.65 -12.33 2.65
CA SER A 138 -17.60 -12.12 3.65
C SER A 138 -17.94 -12.79 4.99
N LEU A 139 -19.14 -12.56 5.54
CA LEU A 139 -19.56 -13.16 6.82
C LEU A 139 -19.75 -14.68 6.75
N ASP A 140 -20.44 -15.16 5.73
CA ASP A 140 -20.88 -16.57 5.64
C ASP A 140 -19.74 -17.49 5.19
N TYR A 141 -18.82 -17.01 4.33
CA TYR A 141 -17.79 -17.84 3.71
C TYR A 141 -16.36 -17.28 3.88
N GLY A 142 -16.21 -15.96 4.03
CA GLY A 142 -14.92 -15.26 4.11
C GLY A 142 -14.42 -14.98 5.52
N ASN A 143 -15.05 -15.54 6.57
CA ASN A 143 -14.72 -15.29 7.99
C ASN A 143 -14.77 -13.81 8.41
N GLY A 144 -15.60 -13.01 7.75
CA GLY A 144 -15.74 -11.57 7.99
C GLY A 144 -14.63 -10.71 7.37
N PHE A 145 -13.75 -11.30 6.56
CA PHE A 145 -12.66 -10.56 5.89
C PHE A 145 -13.10 -9.88 4.59
N GLY A 146 -12.34 -8.87 4.17
CA GLY A 146 -12.54 -8.15 2.92
C GLY A 146 -12.36 -9.03 1.68
N ILE A 147 -12.85 -8.54 0.53
CA ILE A 147 -12.84 -9.26 -0.76
C ILE A 147 -11.45 -9.80 -1.14
N ILE A 148 -10.40 -9.03 -0.84
CA ILE A 148 -9.01 -9.39 -1.16
C ILE A 148 -8.57 -10.65 -0.40
N ASN A 149 -9.14 -10.90 0.78
CA ASN A 149 -8.75 -11.98 1.69
C ASN A 149 -9.84 -13.06 1.85
N TRP A 150 -10.86 -13.08 0.99
CA TRP A 150 -11.92 -14.10 1.02
C TRP A 150 -11.38 -15.52 0.93
N GLY A 151 -10.56 -15.85 -0.08
CA GLY A 151 -9.88 -17.15 -0.17
C GLY A 151 -8.72 -17.33 0.80
N ALA A 152 -8.29 -16.24 1.46
CA ALA A 152 -7.09 -16.18 2.28
C ALA A 152 -7.37 -16.16 3.79
N SER A 153 -8.57 -16.50 4.25
CA SER A 153 -8.85 -16.45 5.71
C SER A 153 -7.89 -17.33 6.53
N HIS A 154 -7.44 -18.44 5.96
CA HIS A 154 -6.40 -19.29 6.53
C HIS A 154 -5.01 -18.63 6.53
N LEU A 155 -4.70 -17.72 5.60
CA LEU A 155 -3.45 -16.95 5.61
C LEU A 155 -3.33 -16.13 6.89
N LEU A 156 -4.41 -15.45 7.30
CA LEU A 156 -4.42 -14.52 8.43
C LEU A 156 -4.73 -15.17 9.79
N LEU A 157 -5.40 -16.33 9.81
CA LEU A 157 -5.81 -16.96 11.07
C LEU A 157 -5.10 -18.29 11.36
N SER A 158 -4.28 -18.80 10.44
CA SER A 158 -3.58 -20.06 10.64
C SER A 158 -2.47 -19.96 11.70
N GLU A 159 -2.38 -21.01 12.52
CA GLU A 159 -1.27 -21.21 13.45
C GLU A 159 0.07 -21.29 12.72
N LYS A 160 0.09 -21.81 11.48
CA LYS A 160 1.28 -21.86 10.64
C LYS A 160 1.81 -20.45 10.33
N SER A 161 0.92 -19.53 9.97
CA SER A 161 1.26 -18.13 9.70
C SER A 161 1.72 -17.42 10.96
N CYS A 162 1.04 -17.66 12.10
CA CYS A 162 1.44 -17.12 13.40
C CYS A 162 2.85 -17.57 13.80
N ASN A 163 3.15 -18.87 13.69
CA ASN A 163 4.45 -19.44 14.00
C ASN A 163 5.55 -18.92 13.07
N LEU A 164 5.24 -18.78 11.78
CA LEU A 164 6.14 -18.18 10.80
C LEU A 164 6.47 -16.72 11.15
N ILE A 165 5.48 -15.90 11.46
CA ILE A 165 5.73 -14.50 11.80
C ILE A 165 6.58 -14.43 13.07
N ARG A 166 6.20 -15.17 14.11
CA ARG A 166 6.97 -15.25 15.37
C ARG A 166 8.41 -15.69 15.14
N SER A 167 8.65 -16.66 14.27
CA SER A 167 10.01 -17.10 13.97
C SER A 167 10.83 -16.02 13.25
N THR A 168 10.18 -15.23 12.39
CA THR A 168 10.81 -14.12 11.65
C THR A 168 11.07 -12.86 12.48
N LEU A 169 10.36 -12.63 13.58
CA LEU A 169 10.58 -11.45 14.44
C LEU A 169 12.04 -11.36 14.90
N THR A 170 12.68 -12.52 15.13
CA THR A 170 14.09 -12.58 15.52
C THR A 170 15.00 -12.04 14.43
N ALA A 171 14.74 -12.38 13.17
CA ALA A 171 15.51 -11.89 12.03
C ALA A 171 15.26 -10.40 11.76
N LEU A 172 14.01 -9.94 11.94
CA LEU A 172 13.63 -8.53 11.74
C LEU A 172 14.25 -7.58 12.77
N GLY A 173 14.42 -8.04 14.02
CA GLY A 173 15.08 -7.30 15.09
C GLY A 173 16.59 -7.56 15.18
N ALA A 174 17.16 -8.39 14.31
CA ALA A 174 18.59 -8.68 14.32
C ALA A 174 19.40 -7.44 13.89
N GLU A 175 20.61 -7.31 14.44
CA GLU A 175 21.56 -6.27 14.05
C GLU A 175 22.10 -6.51 12.64
N ASP A 176 22.62 -5.46 12.01
CA ASP A 176 23.15 -5.56 10.65
C ASP A 176 24.46 -6.35 10.71
N PRO A 177 24.62 -7.44 9.94
CA PRO A 177 25.90 -8.14 9.88
C PRO A 177 27.05 -7.18 9.53
N SER A 178 26.79 -6.12 8.75
CA SER A 178 27.78 -5.10 8.39
C SER A 178 28.25 -4.22 9.55
N THR A 179 27.53 -4.18 10.67
CA THR A 179 28.02 -3.53 11.91
C THR A 179 28.97 -4.40 12.72
N LEU A 180 28.99 -5.72 12.47
CA LEU A 180 29.75 -6.69 13.25
C LEU A 180 31.00 -7.21 12.52
N GLN A 181 31.00 -7.27 11.18
CA GLN A 181 32.18 -7.63 10.39
C GLN A 181 32.27 -6.84 9.08
N PRO A 182 33.48 -6.43 8.65
CA PRO A 182 33.68 -5.85 7.31
C PRO A 182 33.39 -6.94 6.28
N VAL A 183 32.25 -6.83 5.60
CA VAL A 183 31.88 -7.75 4.51
C VAL A 183 32.89 -7.57 3.38
N GLU A 184 33.73 -8.57 3.12
CA GLU A 184 34.74 -8.55 2.05
C GLU A 184 34.11 -8.43 0.65
N ASP A 185 32.88 -8.91 0.47
CA ASP A 185 32.10 -8.79 -0.77
C ASP A 185 30.87 -7.88 -0.60
N HIS A 186 31.06 -6.59 -0.90
CA HIS A 186 30.00 -5.58 -0.87
C HIS A 186 28.87 -5.81 -1.88
N ARG A 187 28.98 -6.79 -2.79
CA ARG A 187 27.92 -7.14 -3.77
C ARG A 187 27.10 -8.36 -3.34
N HIS A 188 27.41 -8.93 -2.19
CA HIS A 188 26.65 -10.03 -1.63
C HIS A 188 25.39 -9.51 -0.91
N ARG A 189 24.23 -10.08 -1.20
CA ARG A 189 22.97 -9.78 -0.51
C ARG A 189 22.25 -11.07 -0.14
N THR A 190 21.44 -10.99 0.89
CA THR A 190 20.65 -12.12 1.39
C THR A 190 19.18 -11.82 1.18
N PHE A 191 18.47 -12.71 0.49
CA PHE A 191 17.02 -12.66 0.37
C PHE A 191 16.42 -13.71 1.32
N ASP A 192 15.66 -13.25 2.31
CA ASP A 192 15.00 -14.14 3.27
C ASP A 192 13.55 -14.41 2.86
N VAL A 193 13.28 -15.68 2.51
CA VAL A 193 11.95 -16.11 2.08
C VAL A 193 10.93 -16.00 3.21
N SER A 194 11.33 -16.29 4.45
CA SER A 194 10.44 -16.19 5.62
C SER A 194 10.05 -14.73 5.87
N ILE A 195 10.98 -13.77 5.74
CA ILE A 195 10.65 -12.34 5.84
C ILE A 195 9.67 -11.93 4.73
N ALA A 196 9.92 -12.34 3.47
CA ALA A 196 9.02 -12.04 2.36
C ALA A 196 7.58 -12.54 2.61
N GLN A 197 7.42 -13.74 3.18
CA GLN A 197 6.12 -14.27 3.56
C GLN A 197 5.46 -13.46 4.67
N THR A 198 6.20 -13.10 5.72
CA THR A 198 5.71 -12.24 6.80
C THR A 198 5.24 -10.89 6.26
N MET A 199 6.01 -10.27 5.38
CA MET A 199 5.65 -8.98 4.76
C MET A 199 4.40 -9.11 3.87
N THR A 200 4.20 -10.25 3.22
CA THR A 200 2.98 -10.56 2.46
C THR A 200 1.76 -10.66 3.38
N ILE A 201 1.87 -11.36 4.52
CA ILE A 201 0.79 -11.48 5.51
C ILE A 201 0.45 -10.11 6.10
N LEU A 202 1.44 -9.31 6.52
CA LEU A 202 1.20 -8.00 7.11
C LEU A 202 0.60 -7.01 6.08
N SER A 203 1.06 -7.07 4.83
CA SER A 203 0.49 -6.27 3.73
C SER A 203 -0.94 -6.68 3.37
N SER A 204 -1.30 -7.96 3.56
CA SER A 204 -2.67 -8.47 3.43
C SER A 204 -3.54 -8.04 4.62
N LEU A 205 -3.00 -8.07 5.84
CA LEU A 205 -3.74 -7.76 7.06
C LEU A 205 -4.25 -6.31 7.11
N VAL A 206 -3.48 -5.35 6.59
CA VAL A 206 -3.89 -3.93 6.59
C VAL A 206 -5.15 -3.66 5.76
N TYR A 207 -5.55 -4.56 4.86
CA TYR A 207 -6.82 -4.44 4.14
C TYR A 207 -8.05 -4.64 5.04
N GLU A 208 -7.90 -5.26 6.21
CA GLU A 208 -9.01 -5.59 7.14
C GLU A 208 -9.44 -4.42 8.04
N ARG A 209 -9.08 -3.19 7.66
CA ARG A 209 -9.55 -1.98 8.32
C ARG A 209 -11.00 -1.69 7.93
N HIS A 210 -11.82 -1.28 8.90
CA HIS A 210 -13.18 -0.81 8.63
C HIS A 210 -13.19 0.65 8.14
N ASP A 211 -13.03 0.85 6.83
CA ASP A 211 -13.01 2.18 6.20
C ASP A 211 -14.30 3.01 6.42
N GLU A 212 -15.43 2.33 6.69
CA GLU A 212 -16.71 2.97 7.04
C GLU A 212 -16.59 3.87 8.29
N LYS A 213 -15.89 3.39 9.34
CA LYS A 213 -15.71 4.12 10.61
C LYS A 213 -14.79 5.32 10.45
N VAL A 214 -13.76 5.20 9.60
CA VAL A 214 -12.88 6.32 9.25
C VAL A 214 -13.66 7.41 8.51
N THR A 215 -14.52 6.99 7.58
CA THR A 215 -15.41 7.90 6.85
C THR A 215 -16.40 8.60 7.79
N GLU A 216 -16.93 7.88 8.77
CA GLU A 216 -17.80 8.42 9.82
C GLU A 216 -17.07 9.45 10.70
N ALA A 217 -15.85 9.15 11.16
CA ALA A 217 -15.02 10.08 11.92
C ALA A 217 -14.78 11.39 11.14
N HIS A 218 -14.52 11.29 9.83
CA HIS A 218 -14.38 12.47 8.98
C HIS A 218 -15.70 13.24 8.80
N LYS A 219 -16.85 12.55 8.70
CA LYS A 219 -18.17 13.21 8.65
C LYS A 219 -18.44 14.02 9.91
N ILE A 220 -18.15 13.47 11.09
CA ILE A 220 -18.29 14.17 12.38
C ILE A 220 -17.42 15.44 12.40
N SER A 221 -16.17 15.35 11.94
CA SER A 221 -15.27 16.50 11.80
C SER A 221 -15.85 17.59 10.87
N LEU A 222 -16.43 17.19 9.73
CA LEU A 222 -17.07 18.12 8.79
C LEU A 222 -18.33 18.76 9.39
N GLU A 223 -19.14 17.99 10.12
CA GLU A 223 -20.34 18.49 10.77
C GLU A 223 -20.01 19.49 11.87
N TYR A 224 -18.99 19.21 12.69
CA TYR A 224 -18.46 20.16 13.67
C TYR A 224 -17.98 21.46 13.02
N LYS A 225 -17.27 21.39 11.88
CA LYS A 225 -16.82 22.57 11.13
C LYS A 225 -17.98 23.39 10.53
N LYS A 226 -19.09 22.73 10.15
CA LYS A 226 -20.28 23.37 9.54
C LYS A 226 -21.26 23.92 10.58
N ALA A 227 -21.46 23.21 11.68
CA ALA A 227 -22.30 23.65 12.78
C ALA A 227 -21.53 24.74 13.54
N ASN A 228 -22.00 25.98 13.43
CA ASN A 228 -21.37 27.15 14.05
C ASN A 228 -21.34 27.01 15.59
N LYS A 229 -20.35 26.29 16.13
CA LYS A 229 -19.92 26.12 17.55
C LYS A 229 -20.98 25.84 18.64
N ARG A 230 -22.25 25.54 18.31
CA ARG A 230 -23.36 25.60 19.30
C ARG A 230 -23.85 24.29 19.91
N LYS A 231 -23.35 23.11 19.51
CA LYS A 231 -23.92 21.82 19.99
C LYS A 231 -22.93 20.79 20.58
N LEU A 232 -21.64 20.83 20.23
CA LEU A 232 -20.62 19.92 20.76
C LEU A 232 -19.33 20.68 21.11
N THR A 233 -18.65 20.25 22.16
CA THR A 233 -17.30 20.74 22.51
C THR A 233 -16.23 20.07 21.62
N LEU A 234 -15.11 20.77 21.37
CA LEU A 234 -13.99 20.24 20.57
C LEU A 234 -13.44 18.93 21.15
N GLU A 235 -13.40 18.82 22.47
CA GLU A 235 -12.91 17.64 23.19
C GLU A 235 -13.80 16.41 22.96
N GLN A 236 -15.13 16.58 23.01
CA GLN A 236 -16.08 15.50 22.73
C GLN A 236 -15.95 14.98 21.30
N VAL A 237 -15.87 15.88 20.31
CA VAL A 237 -15.65 15.52 18.91
C VAL A 237 -14.32 14.81 18.73
N THR A 238 -13.28 15.30 19.39
CA THR A 238 -11.94 14.70 19.36
C THR A 238 -11.96 13.27 19.89
N LEU A 239 -12.59 13.06 21.04
CA LEU A 239 -12.68 11.75 21.68
C LEU A 239 -13.47 10.76 20.81
N GLU A 240 -14.62 11.18 20.27
CA GLU A 240 -15.46 10.35 19.42
C GLU A 240 -14.74 9.96 18.12
N MET A 241 -14.03 10.90 17.49
CA MET A 241 -13.20 10.61 16.31
C MET A 241 -12.09 9.61 16.62
N LYS A 242 -11.35 9.81 17.73
CA LYS A 242 -10.30 8.88 18.16
C LYS A 242 -10.85 7.49 18.38
N LYS A 243 -12.01 7.37 19.04
CA LYS A 243 -12.68 6.10 19.27
C LYS A 243 -13.05 5.41 17.96
N LEU A 244 -13.63 6.13 17.00
CA LEU A 244 -13.98 5.56 15.69
C LEU A 244 -12.75 5.08 14.90
N ILE A 245 -11.66 5.84 14.90
CA ILE A 245 -10.40 5.46 14.25
C ILE A 245 -9.82 4.23 14.94
N TRP A 246 -9.75 4.24 16.27
CA TRP A 246 -9.32 3.09 17.06
C TRP A 246 -10.15 1.85 16.71
N ASP A 247 -11.47 1.96 16.75
CA ASP A 247 -12.40 0.89 16.44
C ASP A 247 -12.35 0.42 14.99
N SER A 248 -11.84 1.24 14.07
CA SER A 248 -11.67 0.87 12.65
C SER A 248 -10.54 -0.14 12.45
N GLU A 249 -9.49 -0.02 13.26
CA GLU A 249 -8.25 -0.79 13.20
C GLU A 249 -8.24 -1.99 14.18
N ARG A 250 -9.34 -2.21 14.92
CA ARG A 250 -9.49 -3.29 15.90
C ARG A 250 -9.16 -4.70 15.33
N PRO A 251 -9.61 -5.10 14.12
CA PRO A 251 -9.26 -6.42 13.57
C PRO A 251 -7.76 -6.59 13.36
N ILE A 252 -7.10 -5.54 12.85
CA ILE A 252 -5.66 -5.53 12.59
C ILE A 252 -4.91 -5.69 13.91
N ARG A 253 -5.23 -4.88 14.93
CA ARG A 253 -4.57 -4.97 16.24
C ARG A 253 -4.79 -6.34 16.88
N LYS A 254 -6.02 -6.89 16.84
CA LYS A 254 -6.33 -8.20 17.41
C LYS A 254 -5.45 -9.30 16.80
N ILE A 255 -5.31 -9.33 15.48
CA ILE A 255 -4.49 -10.34 14.78
C ILE A 255 -3.00 -10.06 14.97
N ALA A 256 -2.55 -8.81 14.88
CA ALA A 256 -1.15 -8.42 15.07
C ALA A 256 -0.62 -8.81 16.46
N ARG A 257 -1.41 -8.60 17.52
CA ARG A 257 -1.06 -9.00 18.89
C ARG A 257 -0.83 -10.50 19.00
N SER A 258 -1.62 -11.31 18.29
CA SER A 258 -1.40 -12.76 18.24
C SER A 258 -0.05 -13.13 17.63
N TYR A 259 0.50 -12.29 16.77
CA TYR A 259 1.83 -12.47 16.18
C TYR A 259 2.98 -11.96 17.05
N GLY A 260 2.70 -11.27 18.17
CA GLY A 260 3.71 -10.58 18.97
C GLY A 260 4.07 -9.18 18.42
N LEU A 261 3.15 -8.58 17.67
CA LEU A 261 3.29 -7.25 17.08
C LEU A 261 2.20 -6.31 17.60
N GLU A 262 2.54 -5.04 17.74
CA GLU A 262 1.57 -3.96 17.92
C GLU A 262 1.33 -3.25 16.58
N PHE A 263 0.21 -2.55 16.47
CA PHE A 263 -0.17 -1.84 15.24
C PHE A 263 -0.87 -0.51 15.53
N SER A 264 -0.54 0.51 14.74
CA SER A 264 -1.26 1.79 14.68
C SER A 264 -1.30 2.31 13.25
N GLY A 265 -2.47 2.79 12.81
CA GLY A 265 -2.56 3.63 11.62
C GLY A 265 -1.89 4.99 11.84
N VAL A 266 -1.31 5.54 10.78
CA VAL A 266 -0.58 6.82 10.81
C VAL A 266 -1.24 7.87 9.94
N THR A 267 -1.64 7.53 8.72
CA THR A 267 -2.12 8.52 7.75
C THR A 267 -3.07 7.91 6.73
N GLU A 268 -4.19 8.60 6.47
CA GLU A 268 -5.11 8.37 5.34
C GLU A 268 -4.54 8.88 4.00
N LEU A 269 -3.26 9.27 3.97
CA LEU A 269 -2.64 9.88 2.79
C LEU A 269 -3.50 11.04 2.28
N LYS A 270 -3.86 11.05 0.99
CA LYS A 270 -4.78 12.04 0.39
C LYS A 270 -6.16 11.48 0.01
N SER A 271 -6.47 10.22 0.35
CA SER A 271 -7.75 9.59 0.05
C SER A 271 -8.37 8.97 1.31
N LEU A 272 -9.60 9.38 1.65
CA LEU A 272 -10.28 8.89 2.85
C LEU A 272 -10.84 7.48 2.61
N GLY A 273 -10.51 6.54 3.50
CA GLY A 273 -10.97 5.14 3.36
C GLY A 273 -10.23 4.38 2.26
N GLY A 274 -9.05 4.88 1.91
CA GLY A 274 -8.30 4.50 0.73
C GLY A 274 -7.00 3.75 1.00
N PRO A 275 -5.92 4.07 0.26
CA PRO A 275 -4.59 3.74 0.72
C PRO A 275 -4.32 4.49 2.02
N PHE A 276 -3.77 3.78 2.99
CA PHE A 276 -3.31 4.36 4.25
C PHE A 276 -2.00 3.72 4.64
N CYS A 277 -1.26 4.42 5.50
CA CYS A 277 -0.02 3.91 6.07
C CYS A 277 -0.24 3.52 7.53
N GLY A 278 0.26 2.35 7.90
CA GLY A 278 0.29 1.86 9.28
C GLY A 278 1.69 1.42 9.68
N LEU A 279 1.91 1.35 10.99
CA LEU A 279 3.15 0.85 11.59
C LEU A 279 2.88 -0.43 12.35
N PHE A 280 3.70 -1.44 12.12
CA PHE A 280 3.87 -2.56 13.04
C PHE A 280 5.18 -2.41 13.79
N TRP A 281 5.21 -2.83 15.06
CA TRP A 281 6.46 -2.90 15.81
C TRP A 281 6.48 -4.09 16.76
N SER A 282 7.69 -4.51 17.10
CA SER A 282 7.93 -5.63 18.02
C SER A 282 7.43 -5.32 19.42
N MET A 283 6.73 -6.28 20.04
CA MET A 283 6.45 -6.25 21.48
C MET A 283 7.66 -6.67 22.33
N ASP A 284 8.68 -7.29 21.73
CA ASP A 284 9.90 -7.72 22.42
C ASP A 284 10.91 -6.55 22.47
N PRO A 285 11.11 -5.90 23.63
CA PRO A 285 12.04 -4.79 23.76
C PRO A 285 13.51 -5.22 23.57
N ALA A 286 13.83 -6.52 23.69
CA ALA A 286 15.18 -7.01 23.42
C ALA A 286 15.53 -6.98 21.93
N ARG A 287 14.52 -7.02 21.05
CA ARG A 287 14.66 -7.07 19.59
C ARG A 287 13.70 -6.07 18.94
N PRO A 288 13.99 -4.77 19.06
CA PRO A 288 13.14 -3.72 18.52
C PRO A 288 13.25 -3.65 17.01
N PHE A 289 12.11 -3.45 16.34
CA PHE A 289 12.05 -3.06 14.93
C PHE A 289 10.71 -2.39 14.64
N ILE A 290 10.66 -1.65 13.53
CA ILE A 290 9.44 -1.04 13.00
C ILE A 290 9.25 -1.51 11.56
N ILE A 291 8.02 -1.83 11.17
CA ILE A 291 7.64 -2.11 9.78
C ILE A 291 6.62 -1.06 9.37
N VAL A 292 6.95 -0.29 8.32
CA VAL A 292 6.03 0.64 7.68
C VAL A 292 5.30 -0.09 6.57
N VAL A 293 3.98 -0.18 6.68
CA VAL A 293 3.15 -0.92 5.73
C VAL A 293 2.12 0.01 5.10
N PHE A 294 2.04 -0.05 3.77
CA PHE A 294 1.02 0.67 3.02
C PHE A 294 -0.06 -0.28 2.52
N LYS A 295 -1.32 0.08 2.77
CA LYS A 295 -2.48 -0.56 2.16
C LYS A 295 -2.55 -0.15 0.68
N GLY A 296 -2.76 -1.14 -0.19
CA GLY A 296 -3.06 -0.88 -1.60
C GLY A 296 -4.55 -0.67 -1.85
N THR A 297 -4.96 -0.80 -3.10
CA THR A 297 -6.33 -0.51 -3.52
C THR A 297 -7.29 -1.62 -3.13
N THR A 298 -8.45 -1.24 -2.58
CA THR A 298 -9.54 -2.17 -2.28
C THR A 298 -10.51 -2.18 -3.47
N PRO A 299 -11.01 -3.35 -3.94
CA PRO A 299 -11.91 -3.43 -5.09
C PRO A 299 -13.18 -2.57 -4.98
N THR A 300 -13.57 -2.20 -3.76
CA THR A 300 -14.73 -1.37 -3.45
C THR A 300 -14.48 0.13 -3.52
N ASN A 301 -13.22 0.58 -3.62
CA ASN A 301 -12.86 1.99 -3.66
C ASN A 301 -12.39 2.40 -5.07
N TYR A 302 -13.38 2.77 -5.90
CA TYR A 302 -13.20 2.98 -7.35
C TYR A 302 -12.31 4.17 -7.69
N SER A 303 -12.31 5.22 -6.87
CA SER A 303 -11.46 6.39 -7.09
C SER A 303 -9.98 6.03 -7.06
N GLU A 304 -9.58 5.01 -6.31
CA GLU A 304 -8.19 4.58 -6.19
C GLU A 304 -7.77 3.69 -7.35
N PHE A 305 -8.62 2.75 -7.75
CA PHE A 305 -8.36 1.96 -8.95
C PHE A 305 -8.17 2.84 -10.19
N LEU A 306 -8.92 3.95 -10.28
CA LEU A 306 -8.78 4.94 -11.34
C LEU A 306 -7.46 5.71 -11.27
N VAL A 307 -7.02 6.10 -10.08
CA VAL A 307 -5.73 6.78 -9.86
C VAL A 307 -4.56 5.84 -10.19
N ASP A 308 -4.69 4.55 -9.89
CA ASP A 308 -3.67 3.52 -10.15
C ASP A 308 -3.57 3.11 -11.61
N ALA A 309 -4.67 3.18 -12.34
CA ALA A 309 -4.72 2.89 -13.77
C ALA A 309 -4.39 4.12 -14.64
N THR A 310 -4.10 5.27 -14.02
CA THR A 310 -3.53 6.40 -14.75
C THR A 310 -2.14 6.02 -15.29
N LEU A 311 -1.73 6.62 -16.40
CA LEU A 311 -0.39 6.41 -16.97
C LEU A 311 0.43 7.70 -16.96
N GLN A 312 -0.02 8.69 -16.18
CA GLN A 312 0.57 10.01 -16.13
C GLN A 312 1.80 10.04 -15.22
N ARG A 313 2.84 10.75 -15.66
CA ARG A 313 4.05 11.01 -14.88
C ARG A 313 4.08 12.47 -14.45
N THR A 314 4.60 12.70 -13.25
CA THR A 314 4.83 14.04 -12.69
C THR A 314 6.30 14.19 -12.31
N ASP A 315 6.78 15.42 -12.33
CA ASP A 315 8.14 15.74 -11.86
C ASP A 315 8.24 15.47 -10.37
N ALA A 316 9.12 14.54 -9.99
CA ALA A 316 9.28 14.08 -8.63
C ALA A 316 10.54 14.65 -7.96
N ARG A 317 11.32 15.47 -8.65
CA ARG A 317 12.65 15.94 -8.20
C ARG A 317 12.63 16.70 -6.87
N SER A 318 11.52 17.35 -6.51
CA SER A 318 11.37 18.06 -5.22
C SER A 318 11.62 17.15 -4.02
N TYR A 319 11.14 15.90 -4.08
CA TYR A 319 11.30 14.94 -2.98
C TYR A 319 12.18 13.75 -3.35
N LEU A 320 12.11 13.30 -4.60
CA LEU A 320 12.71 12.07 -5.14
C LEU A 320 13.70 12.40 -6.29
N PHE A 321 13.61 11.66 -7.39
CA PHE A 321 14.46 11.75 -8.58
C PHE A 321 13.57 11.77 -9.82
N GLY A 322 14.07 12.28 -10.95
CA GLY A 322 13.38 12.20 -12.25
C GLY A 322 11.88 12.48 -12.19
N SER A 323 11.11 11.64 -12.88
CA SER A 323 9.64 11.66 -12.84
C SER A 323 9.12 10.38 -12.18
N ALA A 324 8.03 10.51 -11.42
CA ALA A 324 7.32 9.38 -10.85
C ALA A 324 5.88 9.32 -11.39
N HIS A 325 5.24 8.18 -11.23
CA HIS A 325 3.82 8.04 -11.50
C HIS A 325 3.02 9.07 -10.67
N GLU A 326 2.19 9.87 -11.34
CA GLU A 326 1.54 11.05 -10.76
C GLU A 326 0.64 10.67 -9.58
N GLY A 327 -0.18 9.62 -9.73
CA GLY A 327 -1.06 9.15 -8.67
C GLY A 327 -0.33 8.70 -7.41
N PHE A 328 0.83 8.04 -7.57
CA PHE A 328 1.60 7.52 -6.44
C PHE A 328 2.34 8.63 -5.72
N TYR A 329 2.98 9.54 -6.48
CA TYR A 329 3.69 10.68 -5.94
C TYR A 329 2.74 11.64 -5.21
N ASN A 330 1.60 11.97 -5.83
CA ASN A 330 0.63 12.88 -5.26
C ASN A 330 -0.03 12.31 -4.00
N SER A 331 -0.11 10.99 -3.83
CA SER A 331 -0.65 10.36 -2.63
C SER A 331 0.28 10.49 -1.42
N LEU A 332 1.60 10.52 -1.64
CA LEU A 332 2.59 10.51 -0.56
C LEU A 332 3.15 11.90 -0.24
N PHE A 333 3.44 12.72 -1.26
CA PHE A 333 4.14 14.00 -1.11
C PHE A 333 3.21 15.21 -1.30
N PRO A 334 3.49 16.35 -0.65
CA PRO A 334 2.76 17.58 -0.90
C PRO A 334 3.05 18.08 -2.32
N THR A 335 2.01 18.59 -2.99
CA THR A 335 2.03 19.00 -4.41
C THR A 335 1.91 20.52 -4.52
N HIS A 336 2.75 21.14 -5.34
CA HIS A 336 2.86 22.61 -5.50
C HIS A 336 1.68 23.32 -6.20
N SER A 337 0.59 22.63 -6.49
CA SER A 337 -0.58 23.29 -7.07
C SER A 337 -1.38 23.98 -5.97
N ASP A 338 -1.80 25.24 -6.18
CA ASP A 338 -2.60 26.15 -5.33
C ASP A 338 -3.97 25.60 -4.83
N ASN A 339 -4.16 24.29 -4.85
CA ASN A 339 -5.33 23.62 -4.32
C ASN A 339 -5.21 23.48 -2.81
N SER A 340 -6.36 23.72 -2.16
CA SER A 340 -6.66 23.75 -0.72
C SER A 340 -6.16 22.60 0.17
N ASP A 341 -5.40 21.64 -0.33
CA ASP A 341 -4.97 20.45 0.40
C ASP A 341 -3.64 20.70 1.12
N SER A 342 -3.73 21.01 2.42
CA SER A 342 -2.57 21.21 3.30
C SER A 342 -2.06 19.90 3.93
N SER A 343 -2.53 18.74 3.49
CA SER A 343 -2.06 17.47 4.04
C SER A 343 -0.64 17.15 3.58
N ASP A 344 0.22 16.80 4.53
CA ASP A 344 1.58 16.32 4.28
C ASP A 344 1.73 14.90 4.86
N PRO A 345 1.32 13.87 4.10
CA PRO A 345 1.37 12.48 4.58
C PRO A 345 2.80 12.01 4.85
N TYR A 346 3.75 12.46 4.03
CA TYR A 346 5.16 12.14 4.23
C TYR A 346 5.67 12.63 5.59
N TYR A 347 5.35 13.88 5.96
CA TYR A 347 5.71 14.42 7.27
C TYR A 347 5.09 13.61 8.42
N ALA A 348 3.81 13.25 8.32
CA ALA A 348 3.13 12.43 9.34
C ALA A 348 3.81 11.07 9.53
N ILE A 349 4.16 10.38 8.44
CA ILE A 349 4.90 9.11 8.47
C ILE A 349 6.27 9.30 9.14
N ARG A 350 7.01 10.34 8.74
CA ARG A 350 8.32 10.65 9.31
C ARG A 350 8.24 10.87 10.82
N CYS A 351 7.28 11.67 11.29
CA CYS A 351 7.08 11.93 12.70
C CYS A 351 6.70 10.67 13.47
N ALA A 352 5.70 9.90 12.98
CA ALA A 352 5.26 8.69 13.65
C ALA A 352 6.38 7.64 13.81
N VAL A 353 7.20 7.44 12.76
CA VAL A 353 8.34 6.51 12.82
C VAL A 353 9.39 6.98 13.83
N ARG A 354 9.73 8.27 13.84
CA ARG A 354 10.71 8.84 14.78
C ARG A 354 10.24 8.77 16.22
N ASP A 355 9.00 9.18 16.47
CA ASP A 355 8.42 9.21 17.81
C ASP A 355 8.31 7.78 18.38
N LYS A 356 7.88 6.82 17.55
CA LYS A 356 7.83 5.41 17.96
C LYS A 356 9.23 4.83 18.19
N ALA A 357 10.22 5.17 17.36
CA ALA A 357 11.59 4.73 17.58
C ALA A 357 12.18 5.28 18.89
N ILE A 358 11.91 6.55 19.22
CA ILE A 358 12.31 7.16 20.49
C ILE A 358 11.63 6.44 21.67
N GLN A 359 10.34 6.14 21.55
CA GLN A 359 9.59 5.41 22.57
C GLN A 359 10.14 3.99 22.79
N ILE A 360 10.51 3.30 21.72
CA ILE A 360 11.11 1.96 21.80
C ILE A 360 12.50 2.03 22.44
N GLN A 361 13.32 3.02 22.06
CA GLN A 361 14.65 3.24 22.62
C GLN A 361 14.61 3.63 24.10
N SER A 362 13.59 4.36 24.55
CA SER A 362 13.46 4.75 25.97
C SER A 362 13.04 3.58 26.86
N LYS A 363 12.31 2.60 26.31
CA LYS A 363 11.91 1.37 27.01
C LYS A 363 12.99 0.28 26.99
N SER A 364 13.97 0.37 26.11
CA SER A 364 15.02 -0.63 25.96
C SER A 364 16.27 -0.23 26.75
N ASP A 365 16.94 -1.19 27.41
CA ASP A 365 18.23 -0.98 28.08
C ASP A 365 19.36 -0.55 27.11
N HIS A 366 19.08 -0.62 25.81
CA HIS A 366 19.97 -0.24 24.72
C HIS A 366 19.64 1.14 24.12
N HIS A 367 19.67 2.19 24.95
CA HIS A 367 19.39 3.59 24.56
C HIS A 367 20.21 4.14 23.38
N LYS A 368 21.27 3.43 22.93
CA LYS A 368 22.15 3.84 21.82
C LYS A 368 21.96 3.06 20.52
N LYS A 369 21.17 1.98 20.51
CA LYS A 369 21.00 1.16 19.30
C LYS A 369 19.94 1.76 18.37
N ARG A 370 20.26 1.85 17.08
CA ARG A 370 19.31 2.34 16.07
C ARG A 370 18.24 1.29 15.83
N VAL A 371 16.98 1.72 15.81
CA VAL A 371 15.84 0.82 15.55
C VAL A 371 15.80 0.52 14.05
N PRO A 372 15.86 -0.76 13.63
CA PRO A 372 15.71 -1.14 12.24
C PRO A 372 14.29 -0.84 11.75
N VAL A 373 14.19 -0.21 10.59
CA VAL A 373 12.92 0.16 9.93
C VAL A 373 12.84 -0.56 8.59
N TRP A 374 11.83 -1.42 8.47
CA TRP A 374 11.49 -2.16 7.26
C TRP A 374 10.32 -1.50 6.55
N ILE A 375 10.20 -1.71 5.25
CA ILE A 375 9.08 -1.20 4.46
C ILE A 375 8.41 -2.36 3.72
N ALA A 376 7.09 -2.38 3.73
CA ALA A 376 6.31 -3.32 2.97
C ALA A 376 5.04 -2.68 2.38
N GLY A 377 4.45 -3.39 1.44
CA GLY A 377 3.20 -3.01 0.82
C GLY A 377 2.86 -3.95 -0.32
N HIS A 378 1.58 -3.95 -0.68
CA HIS A 378 1.04 -4.75 -1.78
C HIS A 378 0.40 -3.83 -2.83
N SER A 379 0.60 -4.12 -4.12
CA SER A 379 -0.03 -3.38 -5.23
C SER A 379 0.29 -1.87 -5.20
N LEU A 380 -0.72 -0.99 -5.18
CA LEU A 380 -0.53 0.45 -4.91
C LEU A 380 0.30 0.71 -3.64
N GLY A 381 0.10 -0.09 -2.59
CA GLY A 381 0.88 -0.03 -1.35
C GLY A 381 2.37 -0.25 -1.59
N ALA A 382 2.72 -1.19 -2.46
CA ALA A 382 4.10 -1.44 -2.87
C ALA A 382 4.71 -0.22 -3.56
N ALA A 383 3.93 0.48 -4.41
CA ALA A 383 4.40 1.67 -5.10
C ALA A 383 4.73 2.81 -4.13
N MET A 384 3.83 3.11 -3.19
CA MET A 384 4.07 4.15 -2.18
C MET A 384 5.23 3.78 -1.24
N GLY A 385 5.32 2.51 -0.83
CA GLY A 385 6.46 2.00 -0.06
C GLY A 385 7.79 2.17 -0.80
N THR A 386 7.80 1.98 -2.12
CA THR A 386 8.99 2.20 -2.97
C THR A 386 9.37 3.67 -3.03
N LEU A 387 8.41 4.59 -3.17
CA LEU A 387 8.69 6.03 -3.15
C LEU A 387 9.20 6.49 -1.78
N LEU A 388 8.64 5.96 -0.69
CA LEU A 388 9.13 6.21 0.68
C LEU A 388 10.56 5.71 0.85
N PHE A 389 10.84 4.48 0.40
CA PHE A 389 12.18 3.89 0.44
C PHE A 389 13.17 4.74 -0.35
N ALA A 390 12.82 5.14 -1.56
CA ALA A 390 13.65 6.01 -2.40
C ALA A 390 13.97 7.34 -1.70
N ARG A 391 12.99 7.94 -1.01
CA ARG A 391 13.20 9.16 -0.23
C ARG A 391 14.17 8.95 0.92
N TRP A 392 14.03 7.86 1.68
CA TRP A 392 14.94 7.59 2.80
C TRP A 392 16.33 7.14 2.36
N LEU A 393 16.47 6.56 1.17
CA LEU A 393 17.79 6.35 0.55
C LEU A 393 18.46 7.68 0.15
N LYS A 394 17.67 8.63 -0.36
CA LYS A 394 18.12 9.98 -0.76
C LYS A 394 18.49 10.84 0.44
N CYS A 395 17.67 10.81 1.50
CA CYS A 395 17.80 11.63 2.70
C CYS A 395 17.65 10.76 3.97
N PRO A 396 18.67 9.95 4.34
CA PRO A 396 18.61 9.12 5.54
C PRO A 396 18.40 9.91 6.85
N GLU A 397 18.76 11.20 6.85
CA GLU A 397 18.60 12.12 7.97
C GLU A 397 17.12 12.34 8.35
N ASP A 398 16.20 12.11 7.41
CA ASP A 398 14.76 12.30 7.65
C ASP A 398 14.26 11.39 8.79
N ILE A 399 14.81 10.18 8.94
CA ILE A 399 14.47 9.27 10.05
C ILE A 399 15.62 9.08 11.07
N GLY A 400 16.83 9.55 10.75
CA GLY A 400 17.97 9.53 11.67
C GLY A 400 17.83 10.53 12.84
N PRO A 401 18.53 10.33 13.97
CA PRO A 401 19.58 9.34 14.22
C PRO A 401 19.08 8.03 14.86
N CYS A 402 17.81 7.97 15.27
CA CYS A 402 17.27 6.86 16.04
C CYS A 402 16.94 5.62 15.19
N CYS A 403 16.75 5.79 13.89
CA CYS A 403 16.35 4.71 12.97
C CYS A 403 17.45 4.32 12.00
N GLN A 404 17.41 3.08 11.52
CA GLN A 404 18.19 2.60 10.39
C GLN A 404 17.26 1.96 9.37
N VAL A 405 17.28 2.44 8.12
CA VAL A 405 16.52 1.83 7.02
C VAL A 405 17.12 0.44 6.71
N ARG A 406 16.29 -0.60 6.75
CA ARG A 406 16.63 -1.96 6.33
C ARG A 406 16.12 -2.22 4.91
N ASP A 407 15.78 -3.45 4.59
CA ASP A 407 15.24 -3.78 3.29
C ASP A 407 13.77 -3.36 3.16
N ALA A 408 13.35 -3.21 1.91
CA ALA A 408 11.95 -3.06 1.55
C ALA A 408 11.48 -4.31 0.82
N TYR A 409 10.43 -4.97 1.31
CA TYR A 409 9.80 -6.13 0.68
C TYR A 409 8.45 -5.72 0.13
N VAL A 410 8.41 -5.45 -1.17
CA VAL A 410 7.22 -4.92 -1.84
C VAL A 410 6.63 -5.97 -2.79
N ILE A 411 5.34 -6.25 -2.62
CA ILE A 411 4.63 -7.33 -3.31
C ILE A 411 3.78 -6.75 -4.45
N GLY A 412 3.91 -7.29 -5.66
CA GLY A 412 3.09 -6.84 -6.79
C GLY A 412 3.37 -5.40 -7.22
N LEU A 413 4.63 -4.95 -7.16
CA LEU A 413 5.01 -3.56 -7.43
C LEU A 413 4.82 -3.17 -8.91
N PRO A 414 3.93 -2.20 -9.25
CA PRO A 414 3.86 -1.61 -10.59
C PRO A 414 5.11 -0.80 -10.96
N ALA A 415 5.25 -0.36 -12.22
CA ALA A 415 6.33 0.56 -12.58
C ALA A 415 6.09 1.94 -11.94
N VAL A 416 7.10 2.49 -11.26
CA VAL A 416 6.89 3.65 -10.36
C VAL A 416 7.43 4.98 -10.90
N GLY A 417 8.36 4.95 -11.85
CA GLY A 417 9.01 6.15 -12.36
C GLY A 417 9.70 5.94 -13.69
N ASP A 418 10.37 6.98 -14.17
CA ASP A 418 11.09 6.98 -15.44
C ASP A 418 12.52 6.42 -15.33
N ASN A 419 13.24 6.38 -16.46
CA ASN A 419 14.64 5.94 -16.47
C ASN A 419 15.55 6.81 -15.58
N ASP A 420 15.28 8.11 -15.44
CA ASP A 420 16.04 9.00 -14.56
C ASP A 420 15.79 8.66 -13.09
N PHE A 421 14.54 8.38 -12.73
CA PHE A 421 14.19 7.86 -11.41
C PHE A 421 14.92 6.54 -11.14
N ALA A 422 14.91 5.61 -12.09
CA ALA A 422 15.51 4.29 -11.91
C ALA A 422 17.04 4.32 -11.81
N SER A 423 17.71 5.10 -12.66
CA SER A 423 19.16 5.28 -12.63
C SER A 423 19.64 5.94 -11.35
N MET A 424 18.95 6.99 -10.89
CA MET A 424 19.26 7.67 -9.65
C MET A 424 18.97 6.78 -8.44
N PHE A 425 17.85 6.08 -8.42
CA PHE A 425 17.56 5.09 -7.38
C PHE A 425 18.68 4.05 -7.28
N ALA A 426 19.11 3.49 -8.43
CA ALA A 426 20.19 2.51 -8.46
C ALA A 426 21.51 3.09 -7.94
N SER A 427 21.84 4.33 -8.28
CA SER A 427 23.02 5.04 -7.76
C SER A 427 22.98 5.18 -6.23
N TYR A 428 21.86 5.66 -5.68
CA TYR A 428 21.71 5.81 -4.23
C TYR A 428 21.64 4.46 -3.52
N SER A 429 21.03 3.42 -4.10
CA SER A 429 21.01 2.09 -3.48
C SER A 429 22.41 1.46 -3.35
N ASN A 430 23.35 1.85 -4.22
CA ASN A 430 24.75 1.40 -4.20
C ASN A 430 25.71 2.36 -3.46
N SER A 431 25.21 3.46 -2.90
CA SER A 431 26.03 4.50 -2.27
C SER A 431 25.61 4.73 -0.80
N PRO A 432 26.50 4.57 0.19
CA PRO A 432 27.86 4.04 0.07
C PRO A 432 27.85 2.55 -0.32
N LEU A 433 28.96 2.01 -0.82
CA LEU A 433 29.08 0.59 -1.19
C LEU A 433 28.79 -0.37 -0.03
N SER A 434 28.99 0.08 1.21
CA SER A 434 28.67 -0.66 2.43
C SER A 434 27.16 -0.72 2.73
N ARG A 435 26.31 -0.04 1.95
CA ARG A 435 24.85 -0.03 2.15
C ARG A 435 24.27 -1.42 1.88
N THR A 436 23.63 -1.98 2.90
CA THR A 436 23.00 -3.31 2.87
C THR A 436 21.53 -3.25 2.45
N SER A 437 20.85 -2.12 2.70
CA SER A 437 19.44 -1.90 2.40
C SER A 437 19.10 -2.18 0.94
N THR A 438 18.24 -3.16 0.70
CA THR A 438 17.85 -3.61 -0.63
C THR A 438 16.33 -3.52 -0.80
N LEU A 439 15.88 -3.08 -1.97
CA LEU A 439 14.47 -3.15 -2.35
C LEU A 439 14.22 -4.46 -3.11
N TRP A 440 13.52 -5.38 -2.45
CA TRP A 440 13.09 -6.67 -2.98
C TRP A 440 11.68 -6.57 -3.53
N ARG A 441 11.55 -6.88 -4.82
CA ARG A 441 10.34 -6.73 -5.58
C ARG A 441 9.77 -8.10 -5.90
N ILE A 442 8.80 -8.54 -5.11
CA ILE A 442 8.24 -9.89 -5.22
C ILE A 442 7.18 -9.89 -6.31
N ILE A 443 7.39 -10.73 -7.33
CA ILE A 443 6.53 -10.85 -8.50
C ILE A 443 6.02 -12.28 -8.56
N ASN A 444 4.70 -12.46 -8.64
CA ASN A 444 4.13 -13.78 -8.78
C ASN A 444 3.83 -14.06 -10.26
N LYS A 445 4.50 -15.05 -10.85
CA LYS A 445 4.18 -15.63 -12.16
C LYS A 445 3.88 -14.56 -13.24
N SER A 446 2.60 -14.43 -13.61
CA SER A 446 2.08 -13.60 -14.70
C SER A 446 1.31 -12.37 -14.21
N ASP A 447 1.52 -11.96 -12.96
CA ASP A 447 0.89 -10.75 -12.39
C ASP A 447 1.01 -9.54 -13.33
N ILE A 448 -0.13 -9.07 -13.84
CA ILE A 448 -0.18 -7.97 -14.79
C ILE A 448 0.17 -6.63 -14.17
N ILE A 449 -0.08 -6.43 -12.88
CA ILE A 449 0.14 -5.15 -12.21
C ILE A 449 1.62 -4.83 -12.16
N CYS A 450 2.47 -5.84 -11.97
CA CYS A 450 3.92 -5.72 -12.11
C CYS A 450 4.41 -5.29 -13.51
N ARG A 451 3.53 -5.19 -14.52
CA ARG A 451 3.86 -4.85 -15.91
C ARG A 451 3.15 -3.57 -16.38
N ILE A 452 2.41 -2.91 -15.49
CA ILE A 452 1.71 -1.65 -15.73
C ILE A 452 2.32 -0.57 -14.82
N PRO A 453 2.48 0.67 -15.28
CA PRO A 453 2.45 1.13 -16.67
C PRO A 453 3.45 0.38 -17.58
N PRO A 454 3.15 0.21 -18.89
CA PRO A 454 4.07 -0.44 -19.80
C PRO A 454 5.31 0.43 -19.99
N GLY A 455 6.50 -0.19 -19.99
CA GLY A 455 7.73 0.52 -20.24
C GLY A 455 8.84 -0.35 -20.80
N TYR A 456 9.84 0.28 -21.41
CA TYR A 456 10.94 -0.44 -22.06
C TYR A 456 11.84 -1.19 -21.08
N ASN A 457 11.96 -0.68 -19.84
CA ASN A 457 12.80 -1.25 -18.78
C ASN A 457 14.15 -1.79 -19.28
N ASN A 458 14.87 -0.97 -20.06
CA ASN A 458 16.14 -1.33 -20.69
C ASN A 458 17.04 -0.09 -20.73
N MET A 459 18.25 -0.20 -20.19
CA MET A 459 19.21 0.91 -20.11
C MET A 459 19.65 1.41 -21.49
N THR A 460 19.86 0.50 -22.45
CA THR A 460 20.24 0.85 -23.82
C THR A 460 19.15 1.64 -24.51
N ILE A 461 17.89 1.20 -24.42
CA ILE A 461 16.76 1.92 -24.99
C ILE A 461 16.57 3.24 -24.24
N GLY A 462 16.68 3.22 -22.91
CA GLY A 462 16.49 4.39 -22.07
C GLY A 462 17.43 5.55 -22.35
N HIS A 463 18.64 5.28 -22.87
CA HIS A 463 19.58 6.31 -23.29
C HIS A 463 19.08 7.16 -24.47
N TYR A 464 18.26 6.59 -25.35
CA TYR A 464 17.77 7.25 -26.56
C TYR A 464 16.32 7.72 -26.46
N VAL A 465 15.57 7.17 -25.49
CA VAL A 465 14.16 7.49 -25.32
C VAL A 465 14.00 8.88 -24.68
N PRO A 466 13.21 9.79 -25.29
CA PRO A 466 12.93 11.08 -24.70
C PRO A 466 12.27 10.94 -23.31
N GLN A 467 12.56 11.89 -22.40
CA GLN A 467 11.88 11.96 -21.10
C GLN A 467 10.35 11.98 -21.24
N THR A 468 9.83 12.59 -22.31
CA THR A 468 8.40 12.70 -22.61
C THR A 468 7.76 11.47 -23.25
N ASP A 469 8.53 10.40 -23.53
CA ASP A 469 8.00 9.20 -24.18
C ASP A 469 7.00 8.46 -23.29
N PHE A 470 5.92 7.96 -23.88
CA PHE A 470 4.85 7.28 -23.14
C PHE A 470 5.33 6.02 -22.42
N PHE A 471 6.25 5.27 -23.03
CA PHE A 471 6.78 4.01 -22.50
C PHE A 471 8.07 4.21 -21.67
N ASN A 472 8.38 5.45 -21.29
CA ASN A 472 9.49 5.74 -20.38
C ASN A 472 9.09 5.51 -18.92
N TYR A 473 8.72 4.26 -18.63
CA TYR A 473 8.53 3.71 -17.31
C TYR A 473 9.57 2.62 -17.06
N ALA A 474 10.10 2.59 -15.84
CA ALA A 474 11.12 1.67 -15.40
C ALA A 474 10.81 1.12 -14.01
N HIS A 475 11.27 -0.10 -13.76
CA HIS A 475 11.26 -0.69 -12.43
C HIS A 475 12.57 -0.41 -11.70
N VAL A 476 12.51 -0.47 -10.37
CA VAL A 476 13.65 -0.28 -9.48
C VAL A 476 13.83 -1.48 -8.54
N GLY A 477 15.04 -1.64 -8.00
CA GLY A 477 15.38 -2.72 -7.07
C GLY A 477 15.58 -4.09 -7.74
N HIS A 478 15.57 -5.14 -6.92
CA HIS A 478 15.80 -6.52 -7.35
C HIS A 478 14.48 -7.28 -7.43
N ALA A 479 14.16 -7.81 -8.60
CA ALA A 479 13.00 -8.65 -8.80
C ALA A 479 13.26 -10.06 -8.25
N VAL A 480 12.31 -10.56 -7.48
CA VAL A 480 12.23 -11.95 -7.04
C VAL A 480 10.94 -12.52 -7.62
N GLN A 481 11.09 -13.20 -8.76
CA GLN A 481 9.96 -13.76 -9.49
C GLN A 481 9.70 -15.20 -9.06
N ILE A 482 8.51 -15.44 -8.54
CA ILE A 482 7.98 -16.77 -8.27
C ILE A 482 7.60 -17.41 -9.61
N THR A 483 8.22 -18.52 -9.94
CA THR A 483 8.05 -19.22 -11.21
C THR A 483 6.90 -20.23 -11.16
N TYR A 484 6.46 -20.68 -12.33
CA TYR A 484 5.60 -21.86 -12.42
C TYR A 484 6.46 -23.10 -12.20
N SER A 485 6.06 -23.97 -11.28
CA SER A 485 6.78 -25.22 -10.97
C SER A 485 6.95 -26.15 -12.18
N ILE A 486 6.09 -26.02 -13.19
CA ILE A 486 6.16 -26.80 -14.43
C ILE A 486 7.23 -26.25 -15.38
N LEU A 487 7.52 -24.95 -15.32
CA LEU A 487 8.41 -24.26 -16.27
C LEU A 487 9.85 -24.15 -15.77
N ASP A 488 10.05 -24.04 -14.45
CA ASP A 488 11.38 -23.88 -13.85
C ASP A 488 11.51 -24.78 -12.61
N PRO A 489 12.58 -25.61 -12.51
CA PRO A 489 12.85 -26.39 -11.30
C PRO A 489 13.19 -25.51 -10.09
N ASN A 490 13.70 -24.29 -10.31
CA ASN A 490 13.95 -23.31 -9.26
C ASN A 490 12.68 -22.47 -9.04
N PRO A 491 12.14 -22.43 -7.81
CA PRO A 491 10.89 -21.73 -7.54
C PRO A 491 11.02 -20.20 -7.57
N LEU A 492 12.24 -19.67 -7.43
CA LEU A 492 12.54 -18.23 -7.46
C LEU A 492 13.59 -17.93 -8.53
N ASN A 493 13.28 -16.95 -9.37
CA ASN A 493 14.22 -16.33 -10.29
C ASN A 493 14.51 -14.90 -9.81
N ILE A 494 15.77 -14.60 -9.49
CA ILE A 494 16.19 -13.30 -8.94
C ILE A 494 17.01 -12.54 -9.98
N TYR A 495 16.58 -11.33 -10.32
CA TYR A 495 17.27 -10.49 -11.30
C TYR A 495 17.14 -9.00 -10.95
N PRO A 496 18.18 -8.19 -11.19
CA PRO A 496 18.12 -6.75 -10.96
C PRO A 496 17.22 -6.05 -11.99
N SER A 497 16.70 -4.87 -11.64
CA SER A 497 16.12 -3.97 -12.64
C SER A 497 17.20 -3.42 -13.59
N SER A 498 16.78 -2.86 -14.73
CA SER A 498 17.67 -2.47 -15.84
C SER A 498 18.85 -1.56 -15.47
N HIS A 499 18.69 -0.72 -14.46
CA HIS A 499 19.71 0.22 -14.01
C HIS A 499 20.45 -0.26 -12.75
N GLN A 500 19.98 -1.34 -12.14
CA GLN A 500 20.51 -1.89 -10.91
C GLN A 500 21.69 -2.81 -11.22
N THR A 501 22.70 -2.80 -10.36
CA THR A 501 23.88 -3.64 -10.47
C THR A 501 23.54 -5.11 -10.26
N ASN A 502 24.24 -6.01 -10.96
CA ASN A 502 24.16 -7.45 -10.66
C ASN A 502 24.73 -7.71 -9.26
N LEU A 503 23.90 -8.23 -8.37
CA LEU A 503 24.27 -8.65 -7.03
C LEU A 503 24.29 -10.18 -6.95
N LYS A 504 25.20 -10.72 -6.14
CA LYS A 504 25.16 -12.14 -5.77
C LYS A 504 24.17 -12.28 -4.63
N VAL A 505 23.09 -13.03 -4.85
CA VAL A 505 22.01 -13.18 -3.89
C VAL A 505 21.98 -14.59 -3.34
N ASP A 506 22.17 -14.71 -2.03
CA ASP A 506 21.93 -15.96 -1.31
C ASP A 506 20.50 -15.98 -0.78
N VAL A 507 19.78 -17.05 -1.08
CA VAL A 507 18.41 -17.25 -0.59
C VAL A 507 18.48 -18.04 0.71
N VAL A 508 17.92 -17.46 1.78
CA VAL A 508 17.90 -18.09 3.11
C VAL A 508 16.47 -18.27 3.59
N VAL A 509 16.30 -19.23 4.50
CA VAL A 509 15.05 -19.47 5.20
C VAL A 509 15.31 -19.28 6.69
N SER A 510 14.76 -18.20 7.27
CA SER A 510 14.79 -18.04 8.72
C SER A 510 13.83 -19.02 9.39
N ASP A 511 14.38 -20.04 10.05
CA ASP A 511 13.69 -20.89 11.02
C ASP A 511 14.36 -20.69 12.38
N SER A 512 13.74 -19.92 13.27
CA SER A 512 14.10 -20.01 14.68
C SER A 512 13.30 -21.15 15.32
N ASN A 513 13.99 -22.03 16.04
CA ASN A 513 13.37 -23.05 16.90
C ASN A 513 12.50 -22.33 17.93
N VAL A 514 11.22 -22.15 17.64
CA VAL A 514 10.26 -21.58 18.59
C VAL A 514 10.13 -22.57 19.75
N PRO A 515 10.40 -22.18 21.01
CA PRO A 515 10.11 -23.02 22.17
C PRO A 515 8.62 -23.39 22.18
N LYS A 516 8.30 -24.65 22.45
CA LYS A 516 6.93 -25.19 22.39
C LYS A 516 5.94 -24.62 23.43
N ASP A 517 6.30 -23.60 24.19
CA ASP A 517 5.49 -23.10 25.30
C ASP A 517 4.76 -21.78 24.98
N ARG A 518 3.49 -21.92 24.57
CA ARG A 518 2.30 -21.10 24.92
C ARG A 518 1.20 -21.30 23.87
N GLN A 519 0.42 -22.37 24.04
CA GLN A 519 -0.69 -22.74 23.12
C GLN A 519 -2.10 -22.31 23.59
N ARG A 520 -2.25 -21.37 24.54
CA ARG A 520 -3.59 -21.09 25.13
C ARG A 520 -4.43 -19.97 24.49
N GLN A 521 -3.89 -19.11 23.63
CA GLN A 521 -4.65 -17.93 23.12
C GLN A 521 -5.23 -18.09 21.70
N VAL A 522 -4.89 -19.12 20.94
CA VAL A 522 -5.40 -19.31 19.57
C VAL A 522 -6.67 -20.20 19.53
N GLN A 523 -6.91 -20.97 20.59
CA GLN A 523 -8.08 -21.85 20.70
C GLN A 523 -9.39 -21.05 20.85
N GLU A 524 -9.36 -19.92 21.59
CA GLU A 524 -10.55 -19.06 21.79
C GLU A 524 -11.02 -18.33 20.52
N LEU A 525 -10.14 -18.19 19.51
CA LEU A 525 -10.53 -17.66 18.18
C LEU A 525 -11.20 -18.72 17.30
N LYS A 526 -10.92 -20.00 17.52
CA LYS A 526 -11.55 -21.13 16.80
C LYS A 526 -12.90 -21.52 17.39
N GLU A 527 -13.11 -21.32 18.70
CA GLU A 527 -14.33 -21.77 19.39
C GLU A 527 -15.56 -20.84 19.25
N SER A 528 -15.42 -19.63 18.68
CA SER A 528 -16.58 -18.75 18.43
C SER A 528 -17.30 -18.95 17.09
N HIS A 529 -16.93 -19.95 16.28
CA HIS A 529 -17.46 -20.11 14.93
C HIS A 529 -18.07 -21.50 14.72
N LYS A 530 -19.27 -21.70 15.28
CA LYS A 530 -20.17 -22.80 14.88
C LYS A 530 -20.45 -22.68 13.39
N ALA A 531 -20.47 -23.82 12.69
CA ALA A 531 -20.91 -23.92 11.30
C ALA A 531 -22.30 -23.29 11.13
N PHE A 532 -22.32 -22.05 10.65
CA PHE A 532 -23.52 -21.28 10.39
C PHE A 532 -24.10 -21.77 9.06
N THR A 533 -25.31 -22.29 9.08
CA THR A 533 -26.08 -22.51 7.84
C THR A 533 -26.57 -21.16 7.37
N PRO A 534 -26.09 -20.64 6.23
CA PRO A 534 -26.44 -19.29 5.79
C PRO A 534 -27.94 -19.19 5.52
N GLU A 535 -28.56 -18.12 6.03
CA GLU A 535 -29.99 -17.87 5.83
C GLU A 535 -30.22 -17.32 4.41
N ILE A 536 -30.46 -18.24 3.46
CA ILE A 536 -30.45 -17.98 2.02
C ILE A 536 -31.47 -16.89 1.59
N ASP A 537 -32.55 -16.71 2.35
CA ASP A 537 -33.61 -15.75 2.03
C ASP A 537 -33.21 -14.29 2.22
N GLU A 538 -32.02 -14.03 2.76
CA GLU A 538 -31.52 -12.69 2.92
C GLU A 538 -30.61 -12.23 1.76
N TYR A 539 -30.21 -13.13 0.86
CA TYR A 539 -29.41 -12.78 -0.32
C TYR A 539 -30.22 -12.02 -1.39
N ALA A 540 -29.54 -11.32 -2.31
CA ALA A 540 -30.20 -10.65 -3.43
C ALA A 540 -31.00 -11.66 -4.28
N TRP A 541 -32.25 -11.32 -4.63
CA TRP A 541 -33.20 -12.26 -5.23
C TRP A 541 -32.66 -13.01 -6.46
N TRP A 542 -31.84 -12.33 -7.27
CA TRP A 542 -31.27 -12.86 -8.51
C TRP A 542 -30.14 -13.87 -8.29
N ILE A 543 -29.45 -13.85 -7.14
CA ILE A 543 -28.34 -14.75 -6.85
C ILE A 543 -28.74 -15.96 -5.99
N ARG A 544 -29.89 -15.89 -5.31
CA ARG A 544 -30.42 -16.98 -4.46
C ARG A 544 -30.45 -18.34 -5.16
N PRO A 545 -30.94 -18.48 -6.41
CA PRO A 545 -31.03 -19.79 -7.06
C PRO A 545 -29.65 -20.43 -7.29
N TRP A 546 -28.61 -19.59 -7.42
CA TRP A 546 -27.24 -20.03 -7.64
C TRP A 546 -26.56 -20.42 -6.32
N ILE A 547 -26.67 -19.60 -5.27
CA ILE A 547 -26.08 -19.89 -3.95
C ILE A 547 -26.67 -21.19 -3.36
N LYS A 548 -27.96 -21.47 -3.59
CA LYS A 548 -28.60 -22.74 -3.17
C LYS A 548 -27.91 -23.99 -3.73
N ARG A 549 -27.13 -23.88 -4.81
CA ARG A 549 -26.47 -24.99 -5.50
C ARG A 549 -25.00 -25.15 -5.15
N VAL A 550 -24.40 -24.20 -4.43
CA VAL A 550 -22.95 -24.15 -4.21
C VAL A 550 -22.64 -24.16 -2.71
N VAL A 551 -21.72 -25.03 -2.28
CA VAL A 551 -21.31 -25.15 -0.86
C VAL A 551 -20.42 -23.97 -0.42
N ASN A 552 -19.55 -23.46 -1.30
CA ASN A 552 -18.79 -22.23 -1.07
C ASN A 552 -18.61 -21.48 -2.41
N PRO A 553 -19.14 -20.26 -2.57
CA PRO A 553 -19.05 -19.51 -3.81
C PRO A 553 -17.66 -18.88 -4.06
N ILE A 554 -16.80 -18.76 -3.04
CA ILE A 554 -15.52 -18.03 -3.13
C ILE A 554 -14.60 -18.61 -4.21
N PRO A 555 -14.29 -19.92 -4.25
CA PRO A 555 -13.38 -20.46 -5.27
C PRO A 555 -13.90 -20.27 -6.70
N ILE A 556 -15.23 -20.27 -6.89
CA ILE A 556 -15.83 -20.03 -8.20
C ILE A 556 -15.67 -18.55 -8.57
N LEU A 557 -15.95 -17.63 -7.64
CA LEU A 557 -15.74 -16.20 -7.87
C LEU A 557 -14.27 -15.90 -8.18
N GLU A 558 -13.34 -16.53 -7.47
CA GLU A 558 -11.90 -16.40 -7.73
C GLU A 558 -11.51 -16.99 -9.10
N SER A 559 -12.16 -18.06 -9.54
CA SER A 559 -11.95 -18.63 -10.87
C SER A 559 -12.45 -17.75 -12.03
N LEU A 560 -13.35 -16.81 -11.76
CA LEU A 560 -13.82 -15.82 -12.74
C LEU A 560 -12.78 -14.72 -12.97
N TYR A 561 -11.83 -14.53 -12.05
CA TYR A 561 -10.73 -13.61 -12.29
C TYR A 561 -9.82 -14.16 -13.41
N PRO A 562 -9.48 -13.34 -14.41
CA PRO A 562 -8.43 -13.69 -15.34
C PRO A 562 -7.16 -14.11 -14.58
N PHE A 563 -6.46 -15.13 -15.06
CA PHE A 563 -5.32 -15.74 -14.35
C PHE A 563 -4.27 -14.71 -13.92
N PHE A 564 -4.06 -13.65 -14.72
CA PHE A 564 -3.11 -12.58 -14.46
C PHE A 564 -3.54 -11.57 -13.38
N ILE A 565 -4.84 -11.48 -13.07
CA ILE A 565 -5.36 -10.73 -11.91
C ILE A 565 -5.35 -11.63 -10.68
N ARG A 566 -5.67 -12.92 -10.84
CA ARG A 566 -5.62 -13.89 -9.76
C ARG A 566 -4.21 -13.98 -9.16
N ASP A 567 -3.18 -14.05 -10.00
CA ASP A 567 -1.78 -14.05 -9.57
C ASP A 567 -1.37 -12.78 -8.79
N HIS A 568 -2.18 -11.70 -8.82
CA HIS A 568 -1.96 -10.48 -8.04
C HIS A 568 -2.60 -10.53 -6.63
N ILE A 569 -3.34 -11.58 -6.26
CA ILE A 569 -3.98 -11.65 -4.94
C ILE A 569 -2.94 -12.11 -3.91
N PRO A 570 -2.89 -11.52 -2.68
CA PRO A 570 -1.88 -11.86 -1.67
C PRO A 570 -1.72 -13.34 -1.34
N ILE A 571 -2.81 -14.11 -1.41
CA ILE A 571 -2.77 -15.57 -1.15
C ILE A 571 -1.88 -16.31 -2.14
N ASP A 572 -1.96 -15.98 -3.42
CA ASP A 572 -1.17 -16.62 -4.46
C ASP A 572 0.34 -16.31 -4.32
N TYR A 573 0.70 -15.11 -3.85
CA TYR A 573 2.08 -14.80 -3.46
C TYR A 573 2.53 -15.63 -2.28
N PHE A 574 1.70 -15.73 -1.24
CA PHE A 574 2.06 -16.48 -0.05
C PHE A 574 2.28 -17.96 -0.35
N GLU A 575 1.38 -18.60 -1.11
CA GLU A 575 1.53 -19.98 -1.54
C GLU A 575 2.78 -20.19 -2.41
N GLY A 576 3.05 -19.24 -3.32
CA GLY A 576 4.26 -19.23 -4.13
C GLY A 576 5.54 -19.20 -3.30
N LEU A 577 5.61 -18.28 -2.33
CA LEU A 577 6.73 -18.17 -1.39
C LEU A 577 6.81 -19.38 -0.44
N GLU A 578 5.68 -19.98 -0.08
CA GLU A 578 5.66 -21.18 0.75
C GLU A 578 6.30 -22.37 0.03
N ARG A 579 5.98 -22.56 -1.25
CA ARG A 579 6.65 -23.56 -2.09
C ARG A 579 8.15 -23.28 -2.19
N ALA A 580 8.52 -22.02 -2.40
CA ALA A 580 9.92 -21.63 -2.43
C ALA A 580 10.64 -21.95 -1.12
N ARG A 581 10.04 -21.60 0.02
CA ARG A 581 10.60 -21.89 1.34
C ARG A 581 10.81 -23.39 1.55
N ALA A 582 9.82 -24.22 1.20
CA ALA A 582 9.94 -25.67 1.33
C ALA A 582 11.10 -26.23 0.48
N TYR A 583 11.28 -25.71 -0.73
CA TYR A 583 12.38 -26.07 -1.62
C TYR A 583 13.76 -25.70 -1.04
N TYR A 584 13.96 -24.45 -0.62
CA TYR A 584 15.26 -24.01 -0.10
C TYR A 584 15.59 -24.66 1.25
N LYS A 585 14.58 -24.89 2.09
CA LYS A 585 14.77 -25.67 3.33
C LYS A 585 15.25 -27.09 3.04
N ALA A 586 14.70 -27.75 2.03
CA ALA A 586 15.16 -29.09 1.63
C ALA A 586 16.59 -29.06 1.08
N GLN A 587 16.95 -28.04 0.30
CA GLN A 587 18.33 -27.86 -0.19
C GLN A 587 19.33 -27.64 0.94
N ASP A 588 18.98 -26.83 1.94
CA ASP A 588 19.86 -26.55 3.07
C ASP A 588 20.11 -27.80 3.93
N MET A 589 19.10 -28.67 4.10
CA MET A 589 19.27 -29.96 4.76
C MET A 589 20.23 -30.87 3.97
N CYS A 590 20.08 -30.97 2.65
CA CYS A 590 20.97 -31.79 1.82
C CYS A 590 22.43 -31.29 1.77
N LYS A 591 22.70 -30.03 2.12
CA LYS A 591 24.07 -29.49 2.20
C LYS A 591 24.76 -29.77 3.55
N GLN A 592 23.99 -30.13 4.57
CA GLN A 592 24.48 -30.42 5.92
C GLN A 592 24.81 -31.90 6.14
N ASP A 593 24.23 -32.78 5.32
CA ASP A 593 24.58 -34.20 5.19
C ASP A 593 25.77 -34.39 4.22
#